data_AF-A0A2T1DWZ7-F1
#
_entry.id   AF-A0A2T1DWZ7-F1
#
_cell.length_a   1.000
_cell.length_b   1.000
_cell.length_c   1.000
_cell.angle_alpha   90.00
_cell.angle_beta   90.00
_cell.angle_gamma   90.00
#
_symmetry.space_group_name_H-M   'P 1'
#
loop_
_entity.id
_entity.type
_entity.pdbx_description
1 polymer ?
#
loop_
_entity_poly.entity_id
_entity_poly.type
_entity_poly.pdbx_seq_one_letter_code
_entity_poly.pdbx_strand_id
1 'polypeptide(L)'
;MFKAFQERRNQGERNGVLAGYVAQKALLGEFQQGWDLMLANYDRTSDWGLTRYNSEGRETGRYPNFLAALKALLIQRGYLKAQGQPR
;
A
#
# COMPACT_ATOMS: atom_id res chain seq x y z
N MET A 1 14.93 -16.73 -19.39
CA MET A 1 14.73 -15.30 -19.04
C MET A 1 13.26 -14.90 -18.78
N PHE A 2 12.25 -15.59 -19.35
CA PHE A 2 10.82 -15.24 -19.13
C PHE A 2 10.27 -15.55 -17.73
N LYS A 3 10.83 -16.53 -16.99
CA LYS A 3 10.36 -16.92 -15.64
C LYS A 3 10.64 -15.86 -14.56
N ALA A 4 11.82 -15.24 -14.58
CA ALA A 4 12.23 -14.25 -13.57
C ALA A 4 11.42 -12.93 -13.60
N PHE A 5 10.78 -12.61 -14.74
CA PHE A 5 9.90 -11.44 -14.87
C PHE A 5 8.48 -11.71 -14.35
N GLN A 6 7.99 -12.96 -14.39
CA GLN A 6 6.68 -13.32 -13.84
C GLN A 6 6.70 -13.44 -12.31
N GLU A 7 7.78 -13.99 -11.74
CA GLU A 7 7.93 -14.11 -10.28
C GLU A 7 7.97 -12.75 -9.57
N ARG A 8 8.56 -11.72 -10.19
CA ARG A 8 8.55 -10.33 -9.65
C ARG A 8 7.17 -9.65 -9.72
N ARG A 9 6.31 -10.03 -10.66
CA ARG A 9 4.94 -9.46 -10.76
C ARG A 9 4.05 -9.95 -9.62
N ASN A 10 4.08 -11.25 -9.31
CA ASN A 10 3.20 -11.84 -8.30
C ASN A 10 3.46 -11.35 -6.86
N GLN A 11 4.71 -11.01 -6.51
CA GLN A 11 5.07 -10.57 -5.15
C GLN A 11 4.61 -9.13 -4.83
N GLY A 12 4.50 -8.28 -5.85
CA GLY A 12 3.97 -6.92 -5.70
C GLY A 12 2.44 -6.87 -5.75
N GLU A 13 1.83 -7.75 -6.56
CA GLU A 13 0.39 -7.75 -6.81
C GLU A 13 -0.45 -7.91 -5.53
N ARG A 14 -0.06 -8.78 -4.59
CA ARG A 14 -0.86 -9.01 -3.38
C ARG A 14 -1.01 -7.75 -2.53
N ASN A 15 0.10 -7.09 -2.21
CA ASN A 15 0.09 -5.87 -1.41
C ASN A 15 -0.59 -4.71 -2.15
N GLY A 16 -0.42 -4.62 -3.47
CA GLY A 16 -1.14 -3.66 -4.31
C GLY A 16 -2.66 -3.86 -4.30
N VAL A 17 -3.12 -5.11 -4.43
CA VAL A 17 -4.56 -5.47 -4.37
C VAL A 17 -5.14 -5.12 -3.01
N LEU A 18 -4.46 -5.49 -1.91
CA LEU A 18 -4.90 -5.17 -0.56
C LEU A 18 -4.92 -3.67 -0.30
N ALA A 19 -3.93 -2.92 -0.80
CA ALA A 19 -3.93 -1.46 -0.72
C ALA A 19 -5.14 -0.85 -1.42
N GLY A 20 -5.48 -1.33 -2.63
CA GLY A 20 -6.69 -0.91 -3.36
C GLY A 20 -7.97 -1.23 -2.59
N TYR A 21 -8.06 -2.42 -2.00
CA TYR A 21 -9.19 -2.83 -1.18
C TYR A 21 -9.38 -1.94 0.05
N VAL A 22 -8.29 -1.65 0.79
CA VAL A 22 -8.34 -0.73 1.95
C VAL A 22 -8.81 0.66 1.52
N ALA A 23 -8.32 1.18 0.39
CA ALA A 23 -8.73 2.48 -0.13
C ALA A 23 -10.23 2.51 -0.47
N GLN A 24 -10.76 1.46 -1.13
CA GLN A 24 -12.18 1.33 -1.41
C GLN A 24 -13.02 1.28 -0.13
N LYS A 25 -12.59 0.48 0.85
CA LYS A 25 -13.27 0.36 2.15
C LYS A 25 -13.24 1.68 2.94
N ALA A 26 -12.17 2.46 2.84
CA ALA A 26 -12.11 3.79 3.43
C ALA A 26 -13.18 4.74 2.86
N LEU A 27 -13.46 4.68 1.55
CA LEU A 27 -14.53 5.49 0.92
C LEU A 27 -15.93 5.11 1.40
N LEU A 28 -16.12 3.87 1.85
CA LEU A 28 -17.39 3.34 2.35
C LEU A 28 -17.57 3.56 3.87
N GLY A 29 -16.61 4.19 4.55
CA GLY A 29 -16.61 4.28 6.02
C GLY A 29 -16.22 2.98 6.73
N GLU A 30 -15.78 1.96 5.99
CA GLU A 30 -15.45 0.61 6.47
C GLU A 30 -13.94 0.39 6.61
N PHE A 31 -13.18 1.47 6.84
CA PHE A 31 -11.72 1.43 6.86
C PHE A 31 -11.15 0.36 7.78
N GLN A 32 -11.69 0.22 9.00
CA GLN A 32 -11.18 -0.76 9.97
C GLN A 32 -11.30 -2.19 9.45
N GLN A 33 -12.43 -2.55 8.86
CA GLN A 33 -12.63 -3.87 8.25
C GLN A 33 -11.65 -4.10 7.10
N GLY A 34 -11.46 -3.09 6.22
CA GLY A 34 -10.49 -3.17 5.13
C GLY A 34 -9.06 -3.35 5.63
N TRP A 35 -8.70 -2.61 6.68
CA TRP A 35 -7.39 -2.65 7.31
C TRP A 35 -7.11 -4.00 7.97
N ASP A 36 -8.07 -4.55 8.71
CA ASP A 36 -7.94 -5.85 9.39
C ASP A 36 -7.74 -7.00 8.39
N LEU A 37 -8.50 -6.99 7.29
CA LEU A 37 -8.32 -7.96 6.21
C LEU A 37 -6.93 -7.84 5.59
N MET A 38 -6.45 -6.62 5.34
CA MET A 38 -5.10 -6.40 4.83
C MET A 38 -4.04 -6.90 5.80
N LEU A 39 -4.15 -6.62 7.10
CA LEU A 39 -3.21 -7.07 8.13
C LEU A 39 -3.08 -8.60 8.19
N ALA A 40 -4.19 -9.31 7.97
CA ALA A 40 -4.21 -10.76 7.96
C ALA A 40 -3.54 -11.37 6.71
N ASN A 41 -3.47 -10.63 5.59
CA ASN A 41 -3.16 -11.22 4.28
C ASN A 41 -1.93 -10.63 3.57
N TYR A 42 -1.42 -9.47 3.99
CA TYR A 42 -0.32 -8.82 3.28
C TYR A 42 0.97 -9.65 3.30
N ASP A 43 1.72 -9.56 2.20
CA ASP A 43 3.05 -10.14 2.09
C ASP A 43 4.06 -9.27 2.88
N ARG A 44 4.60 -9.85 3.96
CA ARG A 44 5.57 -9.21 4.86
C ARG A 44 6.99 -9.17 4.30
N THR A 45 7.27 -9.98 3.28
CA THR A 45 8.60 -10.12 2.68
C THR A 45 8.78 -9.25 1.45
N SER A 46 7.68 -8.76 0.88
CA SER A 46 7.68 -7.87 -0.27
C SER A 46 8.23 -6.49 0.09
N ASP A 47 9.26 -6.04 -0.63
CA ASP A 47 9.78 -4.67 -0.57
C ASP A 47 9.20 -3.77 -1.68
N TRP A 48 8.31 -4.33 -2.50
CA TRP A 48 7.65 -3.60 -3.57
C TRP A 48 6.74 -2.51 -3.01
N GLY A 49 6.81 -1.31 -3.59
CA GLY A 49 6.04 -0.15 -3.14
C GLY A 49 6.58 0.53 -1.87
N LEU A 50 7.74 0.11 -1.35
CA LEU A 50 8.38 0.80 -0.22
C LEU A 50 9.20 2.03 -0.65
N THR A 51 9.60 2.13 -1.91
CA THR A 51 10.35 3.28 -2.40
C THR A 51 9.45 4.52 -2.50
N ARG A 52 9.95 5.64 -1.96
CA ARG A 52 9.31 6.96 -2.05
C ARG A 52 9.85 7.71 -3.25
N TYR A 53 8.95 8.34 -3.97
CA TYR A 53 9.28 9.19 -5.12
C TYR A 53 8.73 10.59 -4.90
N ASN A 54 9.45 11.61 -5.35
CA ASN A 54 8.90 12.97 -5.45
C ASN A 54 8.02 13.12 -6.71
N SER A 55 7.46 14.31 -6.91
CA SER A 55 6.64 14.65 -8.09
C SER A 55 7.38 14.56 -9.43
N GLU A 56 8.71 14.61 -9.41
CA GLU A 56 9.57 14.46 -10.59
C GLU A 56 9.96 13.00 -10.86
N GLY A 57 9.47 12.05 -10.05
CA GLY A 57 9.80 10.63 -10.17
C GLY A 57 11.18 10.26 -9.62
N ARG A 58 11.85 11.15 -8.89
CA ARG A 58 13.14 10.86 -8.24
C ARG A 58 12.92 10.18 -6.90
N GLU A 59 13.73 9.16 -6.61
CA GLU A 59 13.72 8.47 -5.32
C GLU A 59 14.14 9.44 -4.19
N THR A 60 13.34 9.49 -3.13
CA THR A 60 13.58 10.32 -1.94
C THR A 60 13.76 9.49 -0.66
N GLY A 61 13.86 8.17 -0.81
CA GLY A 61 14.12 7.22 0.27
C GLY A 61 13.10 6.09 0.32
N ARG A 62 13.02 5.40 1.45
CA ARG A 62 12.22 4.18 1.60
C ARG A 62 11.37 4.21 2.87
N TYR A 63 10.16 3.66 2.79
CA TYR A 63 9.32 3.38 3.95
C TYR A 63 9.85 2.19 4.74
N PRO A 64 9.71 2.17 6.08
CA PRO A 64 10.22 1.07 6.89
C PRO A 64 9.50 -0.25 6.64
N ASN A 65 8.23 -0.22 6.22
CA ASN A 65 7.42 -1.39 5.91
C ASN A 65 6.18 -1.01 5.09
N PHE A 66 5.46 -2.02 4.61
CA PHE A 66 4.25 -1.86 3.80
C PHE A 66 3.16 -1.06 4.52
N LEU A 67 2.97 -1.27 5.83
CA LEU A 67 1.93 -0.57 6.60
C LEU A 67 2.19 0.94 6.64
N ALA A 68 3.45 1.34 6.82
CA ALA A 68 3.86 2.74 6.77
C ALA A 68 3.66 3.35 5.37
N ALA A 69 4.03 2.60 4.32
CA ALA A 69 3.84 3.02 2.93
C ALA A 69 2.35 3.22 2.59
N LEU A 70 1.51 2.23 2.93
CA LEU A 70 0.08 2.27 2.68
C LEU A 70 -0.60 3.41 3.44
N LYS A 71 -0.30 3.59 4.74
CA LYS A 71 -0.88 4.68 5.53
C LYS A 71 -0.53 6.04 4.94
N ALA A 72 0.72 6.25 4.53
CA ALA A 72 1.15 7.49 3.89
C ALA A 72 0.42 7.72 2.57
N LEU A 73 0.28 6.69 1.73
CA LEU A 73 -0.45 6.76 0.47
C LEU A 73 -1.93 7.12 0.68
N LEU A 74 -2.60 6.50 1.66
CA LEU A 74 -4.00 6.76 1.96
C LEU A 74 -4.24 8.20 2.44
N ILE A 75 -3.32 8.74 3.25
CA ILE A 75 -3.36 10.15 3.68
C ILE A 75 -3.11 11.07 2.48
N GLN A 76 -2.05 10.82 1.71
CA GLN A 76 -1.66 11.64 0.56
C GLN A 76 -2.77 11.72 -0.49
N ARG A 77 -3.49 10.62 -0.71
CA ARG A 77 -4.62 10.53 -1.66
C ARG A 77 -5.95 10.99 -1.07
N GLY A 78 -5.99 11.29 0.23
CA GLY A 78 -7.18 11.81 0.89
C GLY A 78 -8.22 10.76 1.29
N TYR A 79 -7.88 9.46 1.26
CA TYR A 79 -8.73 8.41 1.83
C TYR A 79 -8.80 8.48 3.36
N LEU A 80 -7.73 8.99 3.99
CA LEU A 80 -7.66 9.25 5.43
C LEU A 80 -7.37 10.74 5.69
N LYS A 81 -7.82 11.24 6.85
CA LYS A 81 -7.38 12.52 7.43
C LYS A 81 -5.91 12.43 7.83
N ALA A 82 -5.25 13.58 8.05
CA ALA A 82 -3.84 13.62 8.47
C ALA A 82 -3.54 12.84 9.76
N GLN A 83 -4.55 12.63 10.61
CA GLN A 83 -4.48 11.84 11.84
C GLN A 83 -4.63 10.32 11.61
N GLY A 84 -4.86 9.88 10.36
CA GLY A 84 -5.06 8.47 10.00
C GLY A 84 -6.48 7.96 10.21
N GLN A 85 -7.46 8.86 10.41
CA GLN A 85 -8.88 8.50 10.53
C GLN A 85 -9.58 8.54 9.16
N PRO A 86 -10.55 7.66 8.87
CA PRO A 86 -11.38 7.78 7.68
C PRO A 86 -12.13 9.11 7.66
N ARG A 87 -12.54 9.54 6.45
CA ARG A 87 -13.21 10.82 6.26
C ARG A 87 -14.58 10.87 6.92
#